data_AF-A0A8T5QS44-F1
#
_entry.id   AF-A0A8T5QS44-F1
#
_cell.length_a   1.000
_cell.length_b   1.000
_cell.length_c   1.000
_cell.angle_alpha   90.00
_cell.angle_beta   90.00
_cell.angle_gamma   90.00
#
_symmetry.space_group_name_H-M   'P 1'
#
loop_
_entity.id
_entity.type
_entity.pdbx_description
1 polymer ?
#
loop_
_entity_poly.entity_id
_entity_poly.type
_entity_poly.pdbx_seq_one_letter_code
_entity_poly.pdbx_strand_id
1 'polypeptide(L)' 'MKKRTRKRLEVFMEFLIFGIALGIAEDIIAIWFATDAKITPHIFLIVLLVTIPFAALGELIVDRVRWFKWFRNKLGI' A
#
# COMPACT_ATOMS: atom_id res chain seq x y z
N MET A 1 13.37 21.50 18.43
CA MET A 1 13.73 20.81 17.17
C MET A 1 13.11 19.40 17.05
N LYS A 2 11.77 19.24 17.20
CA LYS A 2 11.11 17.90 17.33
C LYS A 2 9.95 17.63 16.34
N LYS A 3 9.80 18.46 15.28
CA LYS A 3 8.62 18.44 14.37
C LYS A 3 8.78 17.67 13.05
N ARG A 4 10.00 17.34 12.58
CA ARG A 4 10.17 16.69 11.26
C ARG A 4 9.83 15.20 11.23
N THR A 5 10.03 14.47 12.32
CA THR A 5 9.93 13.01 12.35
C THR A 5 8.48 12.52 12.44
N ARG A 6 7.61 13.21 13.20
CA ARG A 6 6.17 12.87 13.28
C ARG A 6 5.47 12.93 11.92
N LYS A 7 5.74 13.98 11.14
CA LYS A 7 5.11 14.17 9.83
C LYS A 7 5.50 13.08 8.81
N ARG A 8 6.71 12.52 8.91
CA ARG A 8 7.11 11.37 8.07
C ARG A 8 6.40 10.09 8.46
N LEU A 9 6.23 9.85 9.76
CA LEU A 9 5.56 8.66 10.26
C LEU A 9 4.05 8.68 9.94
N GLU A 10 3.39 9.83 10.08
CA GLU A 10 1.98 10.00 9.72
C GLU A 10 1.74 9.67 8.24
N VAL A 11 2.56 10.25 7.35
CA VAL A 11 2.47 10.00 5.91
C VAL A 11 2.77 8.53 5.58
N PHE A 12 3.79 7.94 6.21
CA PHE A 12 4.11 6.52 6.05
C PHE A 12 2.93 5.63 6.46
N MET A 13 2.28 5.92 7.60
CA MET A 13 1.13 5.15 8.06
C MET A 13 -0.08 5.31 7.14
N GLU A 14 -0.34 6.52 6.63
CA GLU A 14 -1.40 6.75 5.64
C GLU A 14 -1.15 5.91 4.38
N PHE A 15 0.05 5.97 3.80
CA PHE A 15 0.39 5.18 2.61
C PHE A 15 0.39 3.68 2.87
N LEU A 16 0.82 3.23 4.05
CA LEU A 16 0.76 1.82 4.41
C LEU A 16 -0.69 1.33 4.49
N ILE A 17 -1.58 2.08 5.14
CA ILE A 17 -3.00 1.73 5.25
C ILE A 17 -3.67 1.73 3.87
N PHE A 18 -3.41 2.76 3.05
CA PHE A 18 -3.92 2.82 1.68
C PHE A 18 -3.37 1.69 0.81
N GLY A 19 -2.08 1.39 0.93
CA GLY A 19 -1.43 0.30 0.20
C GLY A 19 -2.00 -1.06 0.56
N ILE A 20 -2.27 -1.30 1.85
CA ILE A 20 -2.95 -2.53 2.30
C ILE A 20 -4.39 -2.59 1.75
N ALA A 21 -5.15 -1.50 1.88
CA ALA A 21 -6.54 -1.48 1.42
C ALA A 21 -6.66 -1.70 -0.09
N LEU A 22 -5.84 -1.00 -0.88
CA LEU A 22 -5.81 -1.15 -2.34
C LEU A 22 -5.26 -2.52 -2.75
N GLY A 23 -4.20 -3.00 -2.12
CA GLY A 23 -3.62 -4.31 -2.45
C GLY A 23 -4.60 -5.45 -2.18
N ILE A 24 -5.33 -5.43 -1.05
CA ILE A 24 -6.36 -6.43 -0.79
C ILE A 24 -7.48 -6.36 -1.85
N ALA A 25 -7.92 -5.16 -2.22
CA ALA A 25 -8.97 -4.99 -3.22
C ALA A 25 -8.52 -5.52 -4.59
N GLU A 26 -7.32 -5.16 -5.03
CA GLU A 26 -6.71 -5.62 -6.28
C GLU A 26 -6.55 -7.14 -6.29
N ASP A 27 -5.98 -7.72 -5.24
CA ASP A 27 -5.75 -9.16 -5.14
C ASP A 27 -7.06 -9.95 -5.20
N ILE A 28 -8.11 -9.48 -4.49
CA ILE A 28 -9.43 -10.13 -4.53
C ILE A 28 -10.06 -10.03 -5.93
N ILE A 29 -9.97 -8.86 -6.57
CA ILE A 29 -10.46 -8.66 -7.94
C ILE A 29 -9.71 -9.59 -8.90
N ALA A 30 -8.39 -9.67 -8.79
CA ALA A 30 -7.55 -10.52 -9.62
C ALA A 30 -7.92 -12.00 -9.45
N ILE A 31 -8.07 -12.48 -8.20
CA ILE A 31 -8.47 -13.86 -7.92
C ILE A 31 -9.85 -14.13 -8.52
N TRP A 32 -10.81 -13.22 -8.32
CA TRP A 32 -12.17 -13.41 -8.82
C TRP A 32 -12.21 -13.53 -10.34
N PHE A 33 -11.49 -12.67 -11.06
CA PHE A 33 -11.47 -12.71 -12.53
C PHE A 33 -10.57 -13.79 -13.13
N ALA A 34 -9.51 -14.22 -12.43
CA ALA A 34 -8.50 -15.10 -13.01
C ALA A 34 -8.69 -16.59 -12.67
N THR A 35 -9.42 -16.92 -11.60
CA THR A 35 -9.42 -18.30 -11.06
C THR A 35 -10.78 -18.98 -11.03
N ASP A 36 -11.87 -18.26 -11.37
CA ASP A 36 -13.27 -18.70 -11.20
C ASP A 36 -13.58 -19.25 -9.78
N ALA A 37 -12.70 -19.03 -8.81
CA ALA A 37 -12.80 -19.56 -7.46
C ALA A 37 -13.75 -18.72 -6.62
N LYS A 38 -14.50 -19.37 -5.74
CA LYS A 38 -15.31 -18.67 -4.74
C LYS A 38 -14.38 -18.01 -3.72
N ILE A 39 -14.58 -16.71 -3.50
CA ILE A 39 -13.86 -15.98 -2.46
C ILE A 39 -14.27 -16.55 -1.09
N THR A 40 -13.33 -17.22 -0.44
CA THR A 40 -13.51 -17.79 0.91
C THR A 40 -12.76 -16.95 1.94
N PRO A 41 -13.14 -17.02 3.23
CA PRO A 41 -12.38 -16.37 4.30
C PRO A 41 -10.90 -16.79 4.35
N HIS A 42 -10.58 -18.00 3.88
CA HIS A 42 -9.21 -18.49 3.78
C HIS A 42 -8.40 -17.71 2.73
N ILE A 43 -8.99 -17.45 1.55
CA ILE A 43 -8.37 -16.60 0.52
C ILE A 43 -8.14 -15.20 1.06
N PHE A 44 -9.12 -14.61 1.74
CA PHE A 44 -8.97 -13.28 2.33
C PHE A 44 -7.81 -13.21 3.34
N LEU A 45 -7.66 -14.24 4.18
CA LEU A 45 -6.55 -14.32 5.13
C LEU A 45 -5.19 -14.41 4.42
N ILE A 46 -5.09 -15.21 3.35
CA ILE A 46 -3.86 -15.31 2.56
C ILE A 46 -3.52 -13.96 1.94
N VAL A 47 -4.50 -13.33 1.28
CA VAL A 47 -4.34 -12.00 0.67
C VAL A 47 -3.86 -11.02 1.74
N LEU A 48 -4.55 -10.90 2.87
CA LEU A 48 -4.15 -10.00 3.96
C LEU A 48 -2.71 -10.24 4.44
N LEU A 49 -2.31 -11.50 4.65
CA LEU A 49 -0.96 -11.85 5.11
C LEU A 49 0.11 -11.50 4.09
N VAL A 50 -0.20 -11.59 2.79
CA VAL A 50 0.70 -11.27 1.69
C VAL A 50 0.75 -9.76 1.47
N THR A 51 -0.38 -9.06 1.47
CA THR A 51 -0.43 -7.63 1.18
C THR A 51 0.35 -6.81 2.21
N ILE A 52 0.35 -7.19 3.49
CA ILE A 52 1.05 -6.44 4.56
C ILE A 52 2.57 -6.26 4.29
N PRO A 53 3.38 -7.32 4.07
CA PRO A 53 4.79 -7.15 3.77
C PRO A 53 5.03 -6.41 2.45
N PHE A 54 4.21 -6.63 1.42
CA PHE A 54 4.34 -5.91 0.15
C PHE A 54 4.03 -4.41 0.26
N ALA A 55 2.99 -4.04 1.02
CA ALA A 55 2.67 -2.64 1.29
C ALA A 55 3.77 -1.95 2.09
N ALA A 56 4.34 -2.63 3.09
CA ALA A 56 5.47 -2.10 3.86
C ALA A 56 6.74 -1.92 3.01
N LEU A 57 7.05 -2.88 2.14
CA LEU A 57 8.18 -2.79 1.21
C LEU A 57 7.96 -1.70 0.15
N GLY A 58 6.75 -1.61 -0.40
CA GLY A 58 6.37 -0.57 -1.37
C GLY A 58 6.59 0.82 -0.80
N GLU A 59 6.11 1.07 0.42
CA GLU A 59 6.30 2.36 1.07
C GLU A 59 7.79 2.65 1.37
N LEU A 60 8.54 1.65 1.87
CA LEU A 60 9.98 1.81 2.13
C LEU A 60 10.76 2.18 0.85
N ILE A 61 10.40 1.59 -0.28
CA ILE A 61 11.00 1.88 -1.59
C ILE A 61 10.57 3.26 -2.09
N VAL A 62 9.27 3.58 -2.05
CA VAL A 62 8.72 4.86 -2.54
C VAL A 62 9.27 6.04 -1.75
N ASP A 63 9.39 5.92 -0.42
CA ASP A 63 9.98 6.96 0.43
C ASP A 63 11.48 7.18 0.11
N ARG A 64 12.23 6.10 -0.16
CA ARG A 64 13.65 6.21 -0.56
C ARG A 64 13.82 6.94 -1.89
N VAL A 65 12.94 6.71 -2.85
CA VAL A 65 13.01 7.31 -4.19
C VAL A 65 12.56 8.79 -4.18
N ARG A 66 12.07 9.34 -3.06
CA ARG A 66 11.41 10.67 -2.97
C ARG A 66 10.35 10.85 -4.05
N TRP A 67 9.71 9.77 -4.47
CA TRP A 67 8.82 9.75 -5.65
C TRP A 67 7.66 10.72 -5.46
N PHE A 68 7.13 10.82 -4.24
CA PHE A 68 6.11 11.80 -3.88
C PHE A 68 6.55 13.26 -4.11
N LYS A 69 7.81 13.59 -3.86
CA LYS A 69 8.33 14.95 -4.09
C LYS A 69 8.46 15.26 -5.58
N TRP A 70 8.81 14.26 -6.38
CA TRP A 70 8.86 14.35 -7.83
C TRP A 70 7.45 14.45 -8.45
N PHE A 71 6.53 13.59 -8.00
CA PHE A 71 5.14 13.55 -8.44
C PHE A 71 4.40 14.85 -8.12
N ARG A 72 4.57 15.36 -6.90
CA ARG A 72 4.02 16.65 -6.47
C ARG A 72 4.53 17.82 -7.31
N ASN A 73 5.83 17.88 -7.58
CA ASN A 73 6.40 18.90 -8.46
C ASN A 73 5.90 18.82 -9.90
N LYS A 74 5.52 17.62 -10.37
CA LYS A 74 5.00 17.39 -11.72
C LYS A 74 3.51 17.72 -11.86
N LEU A 75 2.72 17.53 -10.81
CA LEU A 75 1.30 17.86 -10.78
C LEU A 75 0.99 19.31 -10.38
N GLY A 76 1.98 20.08 -9.93
CA GLY A 76 1.79 21.50 -9.60
C GLY A 76 0.90 21.75 -8.36
N ILE A 77 0.86 20.79 -7.42
CA ILE A 77 0.14 20.87 -6.13
C ILE A 77 1.14 20.99 -4.98
#